data_AF-A0A0F9LP26-F1
#
_entry.id   AF-A0A0F9LP26-F1
#
_cell.length_a   1.000
_cell.length_b   1.000
_cell.length_c   1.000
_cell.angle_alpha   90.00
_cell.angle_beta   90.00
_cell.angle_gamma   90.00
#
_symmetry.space_group_name_H-M   'P 1'
#
loop_
_entity.id
_entity.type
_entity.pdbx_description
1 polymer ?
#
loop_
_entity_poly.entity_id
_entity_poly.type
_entity_poly.pdbx_seq_one_letter_code
_entity_poly.pdbx_strand_id
1 'polypeptide(L)'
;MSCPLFLVGPSRSGTTFAEQLLRLSPGICDDRYIPFPRWDFLAAMEVGGDTGQTPQLSRALAWAEGKQEPYALIRLALPWAYTSLGWSHLWQYSPAAAIVTIARNWFDTWSSWLEMPHRKRLDQPAQQTAFREWHGTMVEGFRAGAKNHPKNCTTIAYEQLLDQPDKVIAGVCNALGVLPPADTLQPLVRKPEHWSEGFANWWEG
;
A
#
# COMPACT_ATOMS: atom_id res chain seq x y z
N MET A 1 -7.35 -16.79 14.10
CA MET A 1 -7.99 -15.60 13.53
C MET A 1 -6.99 -14.95 12.61
N SER A 2 -7.42 -14.52 11.43
CA SER A 2 -6.52 -13.84 10.49
C SER A 2 -6.06 -12.49 11.03
N CYS A 3 -4.81 -12.15 10.75
CA CYS A 3 -4.25 -10.84 11.00
C CYS A 3 -4.49 -9.94 9.77
N PRO A 4 -4.75 -8.64 9.94
CA PRO A 4 -4.88 -7.73 8.81
C PRO A 4 -3.50 -7.45 8.19
N LEU A 5 -3.41 -7.56 6.87
CA LEU A 5 -2.25 -7.17 6.07
C LEU A 5 -2.62 -5.94 5.23
N PHE A 6 -2.10 -4.77 5.59
CA PHE A 6 -2.36 -3.54 4.86
C PHE A 6 -1.33 -3.35 3.75
N LEU A 7 -1.77 -3.37 2.49
CA LEU A 7 -0.95 -2.98 1.35
C LEU A 7 -1.20 -1.50 1.03
N VAL A 8 -0.24 -0.64 1.34
CA VAL A 8 -0.37 0.81 1.31
C VAL A 8 0.56 1.40 0.27
N GLY A 9 0.07 2.37 -0.49
CA GLY A 9 0.92 3.15 -1.38
C GLY A 9 0.15 4.34 -1.95
N PRO A 10 0.86 5.38 -2.41
CA PRO A 10 0.19 6.51 -3.05
C PRO A 10 -0.59 6.04 -4.28
N SER A 11 -1.57 6.83 -4.70
CA SER A 11 -2.29 6.58 -5.95
C SER A 11 -1.31 6.32 -7.09
N ARG A 12 -1.53 5.25 -7.87
CA ARG A 12 -0.68 4.83 -9.00
C ARG A 12 0.71 4.27 -8.62
N SER A 13 0.99 3.96 -7.36
CA SER A 13 2.24 3.29 -6.94
C SER A 13 2.37 1.81 -7.33
N GLY A 14 1.32 1.18 -7.87
CA GLY A 14 1.33 -0.25 -8.18
C GLY A 14 0.75 -1.14 -7.08
N THR A 15 0.03 -0.60 -6.10
CA THR A 15 -0.67 -1.40 -5.06
C THR A 15 -1.56 -2.50 -5.63
N THR A 16 -2.30 -2.26 -6.72
CA THR A 16 -3.13 -3.31 -7.36
C THR A 16 -2.28 -4.45 -7.89
N PHE A 17 -1.10 -4.14 -8.44
CA PHE A 17 -0.20 -5.12 -9.00
C PHE A 17 0.46 -5.96 -7.90
N ALA A 18 0.99 -5.30 -6.86
CA ALA A 18 1.55 -5.98 -5.69
C ALA A 18 0.50 -6.85 -4.97
N GLU A 19 -0.75 -6.40 -4.88
CA GLU A 19 -1.87 -7.18 -4.33
C GLU A 19 -2.02 -8.51 -5.05
N GLN A 20 -2.06 -8.47 -6.39
CA GLN A 20 -2.27 -9.67 -7.20
C GLN A 20 -1.14 -10.69 -7.01
N LEU A 21 0.11 -10.24 -6.89
CA LEU A 21 1.24 -11.13 -6.67
C LEU A 21 1.25 -11.69 -5.23
N LEU A 22 0.97 -10.87 -4.22
CA LEU A 22 0.93 -11.31 -2.82
C LEU A 22 -0.14 -12.39 -2.58
N ARG A 23 -1.30 -12.28 -3.22
CA ARG A 23 -2.40 -13.25 -3.11
C ARG A 23 -2.06 -14.66 -3.61
N LEU A 24 -1.00 -14.81 -4.40
CA LEU A 24 -0.52 -16.12 -4.83
C LEU A 24 0.26 -16.84 -3.71
N SER A 25 0.56 -16.15 -2.61
CA SER A 25 1.32 -16.70 -1.49
C SER A 25 0.41 -17.49 -0.55
N PRO A 26 0.74 -18.75 -0.23
CA PRO A 26 -0.02 -19.51 0.75
C PRO A 26 -0.08 -18.77 2.09
N GLY A 27 -1.29 -18.52 2.55
CA GLY A 27 -1.56 -17.89 3.83
C GLY A 27 -1.86 -16.39 3.78
N ILE A 28 -1.96 -15.82 2.57
CA ILE A 28 -2.61 -14.53 2.32
C ILE A 28 -3.97 -14.79 1.67
N CYS A 29 -5.05 -14.21 2.19
CA CYS A 29 -6.40 -14.37 1.65
C CYS A 29 -6.45 -14.02 0.17
N ASP A 30 -7.18 -14.83 -0.60
CA ASP A 30 -7.46 -14.54 -2.01
C ASP A 30 -8.61 -13.54 -2.19
N ASP A 31 -9.36 -13.17 -1.15
CA ASP A 31 -10.26 -12.02 -1.22
C ASP A 31 -9.61 -10.76 -0.65
N ARG A 32 -10.15 -9.60 -1.05
CA ARG A 32 -9.61 -8.30 -0.63
C ARG A 32 -10.68 -7.40 -0.08
N TYR A 33 -10.28 -6.57 0.87
CA TYR A 33 -11.02 -5.40 1.26
C TYR A 33 -10.40 -4.16 0.65
N ILE A 34 -11.18 -3.46 -0.18
CA ILE A 34 -10.86 -2.10 -0.63
C ILE A 34 -11.81 -1.18 0.14
N PRO A 35 -11.35 -0.51 1.22
CA PRO A 35 -12.17 0.50 1.85
C PRO A 35 -12.48 1.57 0.80
N PHE A 36 -13.78 1.78 0.56
CA PHE A 36 -14.29 2.75 -0.41
C PHE A 36 -13.62 4.13 -0.22
N PRO A 37 -13.12 4.78 -1.28
CA PRO A 37 -12.92 6.21 -1.26
C PRO A 37 -14.27 6.85 -1.58
N ARG A 38 -14.85 7.59 -0.63
CA ARG A 38 -15.68 8.72 -1.02
C ARG A 38 -15.07 9.99 -0.47
N TRP A 39 -15.10 11.00 -1.31
CA TRP A 39 -14.65 12.37 -1.07
C TRP A 39 -15.22 12.97 0.23
N ASP A 40 -16.32 12.42 0.74
CA ASP A 40 -16.93 12.70 2.06
C ASP A 40 -15.94 12.51 3.23
N PHE A 41 -14.89 11.72 3.02
CA PHE A 41 -13.77 11.54 3.93
C PHE A 41 -12.88 12.80 4.08
N LEU A 42 -12.80 13.64 3.04
CA LEU A 42 -12.05 14.91 3.10
C LEU A 42 -12.71 15.89 4.09
N ALA A 43 -14.05 15.87 4.18
CA ALA A 43 -14.79 16.73 5.10
C ALA A 43 -14.65 16.29 6.57
N ALA A 44 -14.39 15.01 6.83
CA ALA A 44 -14.17 14.50 8.19
C ALA A 44 -12.74 14.76 8.70
N MET A 45 -11.77 14.96 7.79
CA MET A 45 -10.36 15.21 8.12
C MET A 45 -10.04 16.67 8.47
N GLU A 46 -10.85 17.64 8.04
CA GLU A 46 -10.69 19.04 8.47
C GLU A 46 -11.06 19.27 9.95
N VAL A 47 -11.70 18.28 10.58
CA VAL A 47 -11.99 18.31 12.01
C VAL A 47 -10.87 17.56 12.73
N GLY A 48 -9.76 18.26 12.97
CA GLY A 48 -8.55 17.75 13.63
C GLY A 48 -8.81 17.13 15.01
N GLY A 49 -9.15 15.84 15.02
CA GLY A 49 -9.36 15.06 16.23
C GLY A 49 -8.43 13.85 16.28
N ASP A 50 -7.65 13.77 17.36
CA ASP A 50 -6.95 12.58 17.82
C ASP A 50 -7.99 11.50 18.19
N THR A 51 -8.51 10.80 17.19
CA THR A 51 -9.76 10.02 17.30
C THR A 51 -9.51 8.53 17.13
N GLY A 52 -8.80 7.92 18.07
CA GLY A 52 -8.83 6.47 18.36
C GLY A 52 -8.98 5.52 17.15
N GLN A 53 -9.86 4.52 17.28
CA GLN A 53 -10.22 3.62 16.18
C GLN A 53 -11.22 4.31 15.24
N THR A 54 -10.83 4.56 14.00
CA THR A 54 -11.79 5.10 13.02
C THR A 54 -12.77 4.03 12.55
N PRO A 55 -14.02 4.38 12.16
CA PRO A 55 -15.00 3.39 11.68
C PRO A 55 -14.49 2.51 10.53
N GLN A 56 -13.59 3.04 9.70
CA GLN A 56 -12.95 2.33 8.60
C GLN A 56 -11.93 1.31 9.10
N LEU A 57 -11.11 1.67 10.10
CA LEU A 57 -10.22 0.73 10.75
C LEU A 57 -11.04 -0.39 11.43
N SER A 58 -12.10 -0.06 12.17
CA SER A 58 -12.98 -1.07 12.78
C SER A 58 -13.58 -2.02 11.74
N ARG A 59 -14.07 -1.49 10.61
CA ARG A 59 -14.62 -2.33 9.52
C ARG A 59 -13.56 -3.22 8.87
N ALA A 60 -12.36 -2.70 8.65
CA ALA A 60 -11.25 -3.46 8.09
C ALA A 60 -10.84 -4.61 9.02
N LEU A 61 -10.76 -4.34 10.32
CA LEU A 61 -10.45 -5.34 11.35
C LEU A 61 -11.55 -6.40 11.46
N ALA A 62 -12.82 -6.00 11.53
CA ALA A 62 -13.95 -6.94 11.57
C ALA A 62 -14.02 -7.82 10.32
N TRP A 63 -13.70 -7.25 9.14
CA TRP A 63 -13.61 -8.04 7.91
C TRP A 63 -12.45 -9.05 7.96
N ALA A 64 -11.29 -8.66 8.50
CA ALA A 64 -10.14 -9.54 8.64
C ALA A 64 -10.40 -10.68 9.63
N GLU A 65 -11.08 -10.42 10.76
CA GLU A 65 -11.42 -11.44 11.76
C GLU A 65 -12.23 -12.61 11.18
N GLY A 66 -13.03 -12.36 10.15
CA GLY A 66 -13.84 -13.37 9.46
C GLY A 66 -13.08 -14.29 8.49
N LYS A 67 -11.74 -14.16 8.37
CA LYS A 67 -10.93 -14.92 7.41
C LYS A 67 -10.25 -16.14 8.02
N GLN A 68 -10.00 -17.14 7.18
CA GLN A 68 -9.42 -18.43 7.58
C GLN A 68 -7.90 -18.44 7.45
N GLU A 69 -7.35 -17.71 6.49
CA GLU A 69 -5.93 -17.58 6.24
C GLU A 69 -5.23 -16.81 7.37
N PRO A 70 -3.90 -16.95 7.54
CA PRO A 70 -3.11 -16.14 8.46
C PRO A 70 -3.23 -14.63 8.25
N TYR A 71 -3.30 -14.17 6.99
CA TYR A 71 -3.37 -12.75 6.66
C TYR A 71 -4.52 -12.38 5.73
N ALA A 72 -5.27 -11.35 6.09
CA ALA A 72 -6.38 -10.78 5.33
C ALA A 72 -5.92 -9.50 4.64
N LEU A 73 -5.82 -9.54 3.31
CA LEU A 73 -5.24 -8.44 2.55
C LEU A 73 -6.21 -7.26 2.39
N ILE A 74 -5.81 -6.11 2.91
CA ILE A 74 -6.51 -4.83 2.83
C ILE A 74 -5.71 -3.87 1.96
N ARG A 75 -6.21 -3.53 0.76
CA ARG A 75 -5.49 -2.64 -0.17
C ARG A 75 -5.91 -1.19 0.01
N LEU A 76 -4.93 -0.34 0.27
CA LEU A 76 -5.08 1.10 0.45
C LEU A 76 -4.28 1.85 -0.62
N ALA A 77 -4.97 2.24 -1.68
CA ALA A 77 -4.42 3.06 -2.76
C ALA A 77 -4.90 4.51 -2.62
N LEU A 78 -4.61 5.14 -1.47
CA LEU A 78 -5.19 6.44 -1.13
C LEU A 78 -4.11 7.48 -0.80
N PRO A 79 -4.27 8.71 -1.32
CA PRO A 79 -3.26 9.75 -1.16
C PRO A 79 -3.28 10.43 0.22
N TRP A 80 -4.33 10.24 1.03
CA TRP A 80 -4.58 11.01 2.29
C TRP A 80 -4.85 10.10 3.50
N ALA A 81 -4.80 8.77 3.33
CA ALA A 81 -5.32 7.84 4.33
C ALA A 81 -4.35 7.51 5.48
N TYR A 82 -3.17 8.14 5.53
CA TYR A 82 -2.22 7.80 6.58
C TYR A 82 -2.70 8.33 7.94
N THR A 83 -2.86 9.64 8.12
CA THR A 83 -3.28 10.18 9.42
C THR A 83 -4.70 9.76 9.84
N SER A 84 -5.54 9.36 8.89
CA SER A 84 -6.97 9.10 9.10
C SER A 84 -7.35 7.68 9.50
N LEU A 85 -6.44 6.72 9.40
CA LEU A 85 -6.72 5.33 9.78
C LEU A 85 -6.43 5.06 11.25
N GLY A 86 -5.85 6.04 11.96
CA GLY A 86 -5.43 5.85 13.36
C GLY A 86 -4.32 4.81 13.47
N TRP A 87 -3.31 4.82 12.58
CA TRP A 87 -2.22 3.83 12.58
C TRP A 87 -1.48 3.72 13.92
N SER A 88 -1.37 4.83 14.66
CA SER A 88 -0.83 4.85 16.02
C SER A 88 -1.55 3.89 16.97
N HIS A 89 -2.81 3.57 16.69
CA HIS A 89 -3.65 2.66 17.46
C HIS A 89 -3.84 1.29 16.80
N LEU A 90 -3.41 1.08 15.55
CA LEU A 90 -3.60 -0.18 14.84
C LEU A 90 -3.12 -1.37 15.68
N TRP A 91 -1.89 -1.30 16.18
CA TRP A 91 -1.31 -2.38 16.97
C TRP A 91 -1.88 -2.51 18.39
N GLN A 92 -2.62 -1.51 18.87
CA GLN A 92 -3.40 -1.64 20.11
C GLN A 92 -4.61 -2.57 19.89
N TYR A 93 -5.25 -2.47 18.73
CA TYR A 93 -6.42 -3.28 18.37
C TYR A 93 -6.05 -4.60 17.69
N SER A 94 -4.92 -4.65 17.00
CA SER A 94 -4.44 -5.83 16.28
C SER A 94 -2.91 -5.94 16.37
N PRO A 95 -2.37 -6.53 17.46
CA PRO A 95 -0.92 -6.58 17.70
C PRO A 95 -0.10 -7.29 16.61
N ALA A 96 -0.73 -8.21 15.88
CA ALA A 96 -0.11 -8.97 14.79
C ALA A 96 -0.39 -8.37 13.40
N ALA A 97 -1.04 -7.21 13.32
CA ALA A 97 -1.24 -6.50 12.06
C ALA A 97 0.09 -6.19 11.38
N ALA A 98 0.11 -6.33 10.06
CA ALA A 98 1.27 -6.04 9.24
C ALA A 98 0.95 -5.00 8.16
N ILE A 99 1.98 -4.25 7.76
CA ILE A 99 1.89 -3.20 6.74
C ILE A 99 2.97 -3.46 5.69
N VAL A 100 2.56 -3.58 4.43
CA VAL A 100 3.43 -3.57 3.27
C VAL A 100 3.22 -2.26 2.54
N THR A 101 4.29 -1.47 2.47
CA THR A 101 4.33 -0.23 1.74
C THR A 101 4.89 -0.48 0.36
N ILE A 102 4.26 0.07 -0.68
CA ILE A 102 4.84 0.16 -2.02
C ILE A 102 5.22 1.59 -2.38
N ALA A 103 6.51 1.78 -2.63
CA ALA A 103 7.09 3.00 -3.14
C ALA A 103 7.18 2.94 -4.67
N ARG A 104 6.98 4.06 -5.36
CA ARG A 104 7.21 4.18 -6.80
C ARG A 104 7.83 5.53 -7.09
N ASN A 105 8.71 5.61 -8.08
CA ASN A 105 9.24 6.86 -8.61
C ASN A 105 8.10 7.88 -8.82
N TRP A 106 8.28 9.08 -8.28
CA TRP A 106 7.32 10.17 -8.40
C TRP A 106 6.99 10.49 -9.86
N PHE A 107 7.99 10.58 -10.74
CA PHE A 107 7.79 10.90 -12.16
C PHE A 107 6.92 9.87 -12.87
N ASP A 108 7.10 8.59 -12.53
CA ASP A 108 6.33 7.49 -13.12
C ASP A 108 4.92 7.43 -12.53
N THR A 109 4.78 7.70 -11.23
CA THR A 109 3.49 7.82 -10.55
C THR A 109 2.67 8.96 -11.16
N TRP A 110 3.33 10.11 -11.36
CA TRP A 110 2.78 11.29 -12.01
C TRP A 110 2.35 11.00 -13.44
N SER A 111 3.26 10.49 -14.28
CA SER A 111 2.98 10.16 -15.68
C SER A 111 1.82 9.16 -15.79
N SER A 112 1.80 8.14 -14.94
CA SER A 112 0.71 7.17 -14.87
C SER A 112 -0.62 7.77 -14.43
N TRP A 113 -0.60 8.85 -13.64
CA TRP A 113 -1.79 9.62 -13.28
C TRP A 113 -2.26 10.49 -14.47
N LEU A 114 -1.34 11.06 -15.24
CA LEU A 114 -1.65 11.85 -16.44
C LEU A 114 -2.44 11.08 -17.50
N GLU A 115 -2.20 9.77 -17.60
CA GLU A 115 -2.81 8.86 -18.57
C GLU A 115 -4.24 8.42 -18.18
N MET A 116 -4.76 8.82 -17.02
CA MET A 116 -6.09 8.39 -16.59
C MET A 116 -7.22 8.96 -17.49
N PRO A 117 -8.14 8.13 -18.01
CA PRO A 117 -9.18 8.55 -18.96
C PRO A 117 -10.10 9.65 -18.43
N HIS A 118 -10.31 9.72 -17.12
CA HIS A 118 -11.21 10.68 -16.46
C HIS A 118 -10.55 12.02 -16.10
N ARG A 119 -9.28 12.23 -16.47
CA ARG A 119 -8.50 13.43 -16.14
C ARG A 119 -9.02 14.71 -16.80
N LYS A 120 -9.76 14.62 -17.92
CA LYS A 120 -10.35 15.80 -18.58
C LYS A 120 -11.32 16.62 -17.70
N ARG A 121 -11.60 16.18 -16.46
CA ARG A 121 -12.49 16.86 -15.49
C ARG A 121 -11.79 17.38 -14.22
N LEU A 122 -10.47 17.22 -14.06
CA LEU A 122 -9.75 17.66 -12.86
C LEU A 122 -8.75 18.76 -13.20
N ASP A 123 -9.04 19.98 -12.74
CA ASP A 123 -8.25 21.20 -12.98
C ASP A 123 -6.83 21.13 -12.38
N GLN A 124 -5.94 22.04 -12.83
CA GLN A 124 -4.54 22.16 -12.39
C GLN A 124 -4.29 22.24 -10.86
N PRO A 125 -5.18 22.77 -9.98
CA PRO A 125 -4.97 22.75 -8.54
C PRO A 125 -4.83 21.34 -7.95
N ALA A 126 -5.48 20.33 -8.54
CA ALA A 126 -5.37 18.94 -8.11
C ALA A 126 -3.96 18.35 -8.31
N GLN A 127 -3.13 18.98 -9.15
CA GLN A 127 -1.79 18.52 -9.53
C GLN A 127 -0.75 18.76 -8.44
N GLN A 128 -0.78 19.94 -7.80
CA GLN A 128 0.10 20.25 -6.67
C GLN A 128 -0.28 19.47 -5.42
N THR A 129 -1.59 19.20 -5.25
CA THR A 129 -2.10 18.34 -4.19
C THR A 129 -1.57 16.92 -4.36
N ALA A 130 -1.65 16.32 -5.55
CA ALA A 130 -1.11 14.99 -5.83
C ALA A 130 0.41 14.83 -5.54
N PHE A 131 1.19 15.90 -5.75
CA PHE A 131 2.61 15.92 -5.40
C PHE A 131 2.87 15.99 -3.90
N ARG A 132 2.19 16.91 -3.21
CA ARG A 132 2.27 17.02 -1.74
C ARG A 132 1.77 15.75 -1.05
N GLU A 133 0.77 15.10 -1.65
CA GLU A 133 0.22 13.80 -1.23
C GLU A 133 1.23 12.68 -1.35
N TRP A 134 1.89 12.56 -2.50
CA TRP A 134 2.94 11.57 -2.70
C TRP A 134 4.07 11.81 -1.71
N HIS A 135 4.56 13.05 -1.59
CA HIS A 135 5.65 13.38 -0.68
C HIS A 135 5.29 13.13 0.79
N GLY A 136 4.14 13.61 1.26
CA GLY A 136 3.69 13.43 2.66
C GLY A 136 3.42 11.97 3.02
N THR A 137 2.72 11.23 2.15
CA THR A 137 2.48 9.79 2.35
C THR A 137 3.79 9.00 2.34
N MET A 138 4.69 9.34 1.41
CA MET A 138 5.97 8.66 1.24
C MET A 138 6.94 8.89 2.41
N VAL A 139 7.06 10.13 2.87
CA VAL A 139 8.10 10.54 3.82
C VAL A 139 7.63 10.41 5.27
N GLU A 140 6.41 10.84 5.59
CA GLU A 140 5.95 10.90 6.98
C GLU A 140 5.31 9.57 7.41
N GLY A 141 4.49 8.99 6.54
CA GLY A 141 3.78 7.75 6.86
C GLY A 141 4.70 6.54 6.94
N PHE A 142 5.49 6.33 5.88
CA PHE A 142 6.31 5.13 5.79
C PHE A 142 7.50 5.11 6.74
N ARG A 143 8.10 6.27 7.04
CA ARG A 143 9.17 6.35 8.04
C ARG A 143 8.65 6.22 9.47
N ALA A 144 7.46 6.76 9.78
CA ALA A 144 6.90 6.66 11.13
C ALA A 144 6.48 5.23 11.49
N GLY A 145 5.80 4.51 10.59
CA GLY A 145 5.40 3.12 10.81
C GLY A 145 6.60 2.17 10.91
N ALA A 146 7.57 2.31 10.01
CA ALA A 146 8.81 1.52 10.05
C ALA A 146 9.66 1.81 11.30
N LYS A 147 9.69 3.05 11.78
CA LYS A 147 10.43 3.41 12.99
C LYS A 147 9.81 2.83 14.26
N ASN A 148 8.47 2.83 14.36
CA ASN A 148 7.78 2.44 15.60
C ASN A 148 7.50 0.93 15.67
N HIS A 149 7.26 0.27 14.53
CA HIS A 149 6.92 -1.16 14.47
C HIS A 149 7.69 -1.89 13.34
N PRO A 150 9.04 -1.88 13.35
CA PRO A 150 9.86 -2.35 12.23
C PRO A 150 9.64 -3.81 11.84
N LYS A 151 9.26 -4.68 12.80
CA LYS A 151 9.04 -6.11 12.55
C LYS A 151 7.77 -6.40 11.75
N ASN A 152 6.81 -5.46 11.75
CA ASN A 152 5.51 -5.64 11.12
C ASN A 152 5.33 -4.72 9.90
N CYS A 153 6.36 -3.96 9.54
CA CYS A 153 6.33 -3.00 8.46
C CYS A 153 7.42 -3.35 7.44
N THR A 154 7.04 -3.56 6.18
CA THR A 154 7.99 -3.78 5.08
C THR A 154 7.72 -2.78 3.98
N THR A 155 8.78 -2.24 3.37
CA THR A 155 8.67 -1.37 2.19
C THR A 155 9.26 -2.08 0.99
N ILE A 156 8.55 -2.04 -0.13
CA ILE A 156 9.02 -2.54 -1.43
C ILE A 156 9.05 -1.39 -2.43
N ALA A 157 10.06 -1.38 -3.29
CA ALA A 157 10.07 -0.51 -4.46
C ALA A 157 9.32 -1.20 -5.61
N TYR A 158 8.43 -0.47 -6.26
CA TYR A 158 7.65 -0.96 -7.39
C TYR A 158 8.55 -1.32 -8.57
N GLU A 159 9.63 -0.57 -8.79
CA GLU A 159 10.62 -0.85 -9.82
C GLU A 159 11.32 -2.20 -9.57
N GLN A 160 11.71 -2.47 -8.32
CA GLN A 160 12.25 -3.78 -7.94
C GLN A 160 11.22 -4.90 -8.06
N LEU A 161 9.94 -4.62 -7.76
CA LEU A 161 8.87 -5.58 -7.94
C LEU A 161 8.67 -5.94 -9.43
N LEU A 162 8.97 -5.04 -10.35
CA LEU A 162 8.94 -5.33 -11.79
C LEU A 162 10.16 -6.13 -12.25
N ASP A 163 11.35 -5.78 -11.75
CA ASP A 163 12.60 -6.38 -12.19
C ASP A 163 12.88 -7.75 -11.53
N GLN A 164 12.47 -7.94 -10.27
CA GLN A 164 12.74 -9.12 -9.45
C GLN A 164 11.52 -9.52 -8.58
N PRO A 165 10.34 -9.77 -9.17
CA PRO A 165 9.11 -10.04 -8.44
C PRO A 165 9.23 -11.20 -7.44
N ASP A 166 9.89 -12.30 -7.83
CA ASP A 166 10.11 -13.46 -6.98
C ASP A 166 10.85 -13.11 -5.68
N LYS A 167 11.95 -12.36 -5.81
CA LYS A 167 12.78 -11.94 -4.66
C LYS A 167 12.04 -10.96 -3.76
N VAL A 168 11.33 -9.99 -4.35
CA VAL A 168 10.60 -8.97 -3.60
C VAL A 168 9.45 -9.59 -2.82
N ILE A 169 8.63 -10.44 -3.47
CA ILE A 169 7.51 -11.12 -2.80
C ILE A 169 8.01 -12.11 -1.75
N ALA A 170 9.07 -12.88 -2.04
CA ALA A 170 9.67 -13.75 -1.03
C ALA A 170 10.18 -12.98 0.20
N GLY A 171 10.75 -11.79 0.00
CA GLY A 171 11.15 -10.89 1.09
C GLY A 171 9.97 -10.47 1.98
N VAL A 172 8.85 -10.10 1.35
CA VAL A 172 7.61 -9.77 2.08
C VAL A 172 7.06 -10.99 2.82
N CYS A 173 6.94 -12.14 2.17
CA CYS A 173 6.46 -13.38 2.78
C CYS A 173 7.32 -13.81 3.98
N ASN A 174 8.64 -13.71 3.86
CA ASN A 174 9.57 -13.99 4.95
C ASN A 174 9.37 -13.03 6.14
N ALA A 175 9.14 -11.74 5.88
CA ALA A 175 8.84 -10.77 6.94
C ALA A 175 7.51 -11.07 7.65
N LEU A 176 6.53 -11.62 6.91
CA LEU A 176 5.22 -12.04 7.44
C LEU A 176 5.23 -13.45 8.05
N GLY A 177 6.30 -14.22 7.89
CA GLY A 177 6.36 -15.62 8.33
C GLY A 177 5.42 -16.54 7.54
N VAL A 178 5.11 -16.22 6.28
CA VAL A 178 4.32 -17.07 5.37
C VAL A 178 5.19 -17.61 4.24
N LEU A 179 4.69 -18.62 3.53
CA LEU A 179 5.40 -19.18 2.39
C LEU A 179 5.24 -18.27 1.16
N PRO A 180 6.30 -18.10 0.33
CA PRO A 180 6.15 -17.46 -0.96
C PRO A 180 5.32 -18.32 -1.93
N PRO A 181 4.86 -17.75 -3.06
CA PRO A 181 4.25 -18.52 -4.14
C PRO A 181 5.19 -19.64 -4.62
N ALA A 182 4.62 -20.80 -4.97
CA ALA A 182 5.40 -21.95 -5.43
C ALA A 182 5.95 -21.76 -6.86
N ASP A 183 5.18 -21.07 -7.71
CA ASP A 183 5.55 -20.80 -9.10
C ASP A 183 6.29 -19.46 -9.22
N THR A 184 7.15 -19.34 -10.24
CA THR A 184 7.80 -18.07 -10.55
C THR A 184 6.79 -17.01 -11.00
N LEU A 185 6.95 -15.81 -10.48
CA LEU A 185 6.12 -14.65 -10.75
C LEU A 185 6.55 -13.88 -12.00
N GLN A 186 7.81 -14.03 -12.44
CA GLN A 186 8.37 -13.30 -13.59
C GLN A 186 7.49 -13.33 -14.85
N PRO A 187 6.85 -14.46 -15.24
CA PRO A 187 5.99 -14.51 -16.42
C PRO A 187 4.72 -13.66 -16.33
N LEU A 188 4.29 -13.32 -15.10
CA LEU A 188 3.10 -12.51 -14.84
C LEU A 188 3.40 -11.00 -14.91
N VAL A 189 4.69 -10.64 -14.94
CA VAL A 189 5.15 -9.26 -14.87
C VAL A 189 5.43 -8.73 -16.26
N ARG A 190 4.76 -7.63 -16.61
CA ARG A 190 5.02 -6.89 -17.86
C ARG A 190 5.59 -5.52 -17.54
N LYS A 191 6.86 -5.31 -17.90
CA LYS A 191 7.49 -4.00 -17.84
C LYS A 191 7.02 -3.16 -19.03
N PRO A 192 6.48 -1.95 -18.83
CA PRO A 192 6.14 -1.06 -19.94
C PRO A 192 7.40 -0.68 -20.73
N GLU A 193 7.35 -0.75 -22.06
CA GLU A 193 8.51 -0.51 -22.95
C GLU A 193 9.11 0.90 -22.85
N HIS A 194 8.34 1.87 -22.32
CA HIS A 194 8.69 3.29 -22.27
C HIS A 194 9.20 3.77 -20.91
N TRP A 195 9.48 2.87 -19.95
CA TRP A 195 10.02 3.29 -18.65
C TRP A 195 11.55 3.31 -18.67
N SER A 196 12.10 4.49 -18.42
CA SER A 196 13.53 4.77 -18.39
C SER A 196 14.24 3.98 -17.29
N GLU A 197 15.35 3.33 -17.64
CA GLU A 197 16.22 2.47 -16.80
C GLU A 197 16.89 3.18 -15.60
N GLY A 198 16.47 4.39 -15.23
CA GLY A 198 17.26 5.31 -14.41
C GLY A 198 17.12 5.24 -12.89
N PHE A 199 16.30 4.34 -12.31
CA PHE A 199 15.89 4.48 -10.89
C PHE A 199 16.52 3.49 -9.89
N ALA A 200 17.37 2.55 -10.32
CA ALA A 200 17.96 1.55 -9.42
C ALA A 200 18.85 2.13 -8.29
N ASN A 201 19.25 3.42 -8.36
CA ASN A 201 20.31 3.99 -7.53
C ASN A 201 19.86 4.99 -6.44
N TRP A 202 18.56 5.16 -6.17
CA TRP A 202 18.08 6.17 -5.20
C TRP A 202 17.77 5.65 -3.80
N TRP A 203 17.71 4.33 -3.59
CA TRP A 203 17.27 3.72 -2.33
C TRP A 203 18.40 3.24 -1.41
N GLU A 204 19.67 3.37 -1.81
CA GLU A 204 20.84 2.98 -0.99
C GLU A 204 21.35 4.11 -0.06
N GLY A 205 20.47 5.04 0.37
CA GLY A 205 20.81 6.18 1.22
C GLY A 205 20.11 6.18 2.58
#